data_AF-A0AAV6TYN0-F1
#
_entry.id   AF-A0AAV6TYN0-F1
#
_cell.length_a   1.000
_cell.length_b   1.000
_cell.length_c   1.000
_cell.angle_alpha   90.00
_cell.angle_beta   90.00
_cell.angle_gamma   90.00
#
_symmetry.space_group_name_H-M   'P 1'
#
loop_
_entity.id
_entity.type
_entity.pdbx_description
1 polymer ?
#
loop_
_entity_poly.entity_id
_entity_poly.type
_entity_poly.pdbx_seq_one_letter_code
_entity_poly.pdbx_strand_id
1 'polypeptide(L)'
;MILEFVIVEFPVLKLWKCDYIFSTTLFLNINKRLVMHFRVAVGEYFPFLILKMDNSQIQMTGPLAEAFQILANRANFTYSLLRAEGDVWGSLGPNGWTGLLGMLARNEVDFALGPFTMSYSRWKAFPMFVQCCMTW
;
A
#
# COMPACT_ATOMS: atom_id res chain seq x y z
N MET A 1 21.40 -4.01 -7.17
CA MET A 1 20.47 -4.48 -6.13
C MET A 1 19.25 -3.60 -6.24
N ILE A 2 18.22 -4.10 -6.92
CA ILE A 2 17.08 -3.30 -7.39
C ILE A 2 16.07 -3.23 -6.24
N LEU A 3 15.68 -2.00 -5.92
CA LEU A 3 14.72 -1.63 -4.87
C LEU A 3 13.30 -1.77 -5.45
N GLU A 4 12.47 -2.65 -4.89
CA GLU A 4 11.06 -2.79 -5.26
C GLU A 4 10.17 -2.23 -4.14
N PHE A 5 9.17 -1.43 -4.51
CA PHE A 5 8.26 -0.73 -3.61
C PHE A 5 6.82 -1.10 -3.97
N VAL A 6 6.01 -1.53 -2.99
CA VAL A 6 4.61 -1.94 -3.20
C VAL A 6 3.69 -0.99 -2.45
N ILE A 7 2.70 -0.47 -3.18
CA ILE A 7 1.60 0.34 -2.67
C ILE A 7 0.32 -0.41 -3.07
N VAL A 8 -0.53 -0.79 -2.11
CA VAL A 8 -1.77 -1.55 -2.37
C VAL A 8 -2.98 -0.64 -2.19
N GLU A 9 -3.72 -0.33 -3.26
CA GLU A 9 -4.86 0.62 -3.24
C GLU A 9 -6.19 -0.04 -2.84
N PHE A 10 -7.15 0.79 -2.41
CA PHE A 10 -8.54 0.40 -2.12
C PHE A 10 -9.33 0.03 -3.39
N PRO A 11 -10.25 -0.95 -3.31
CA PRO A 11 -11.29 -1.15 -4.31
C PRO A 11 -12.58 -0.42 -3.89
N VAL A 12 -12.70 0.87 -4.18
CA VAL A 12 -14.03 1.50 -4.29
C VAL A 12 -14.28 1.79 -5.76
N LEU A 13 -14.66 0.76 -6.52
CA LEU A 13 -15.47 0.85 -7.75
C LEU A 13 -15.57 -0.56 -8.37
N LYS A 14 -16.54 -1.33 -7.87
CA LYS A 14 -16.97 -2.58 -8.49
C LYS A 14 -17.93 -2.26 -9.65
N LEU A 15 -17.45 -1.53 -10.66
CA LEU A 15 -18.27 -1.09 -11.78
C LEU A 15 -17.47 -1.15 -13.08
N TRP A 16 -17.88 -2.11 -13.91
CA TRP A 16 -17.62 -2.29 -15.34
C TRP A 16 -16.30 -2.95 -15.77
N LYS A 17 -16.46 -4.23 -16.13
CA LYS A 17 -15.89 -4.95 -17.27
C LYS A 17 -15.18 -4.06 -18.32
N CYS A 18 -14.00 -4.53 -18.72
CA CYS A 18 -13.35 -4.33 -20.03
C CYS A 18 -13.22 -2.89 -20.54
N ASP A 19 -12.03 -2.31 -20.50
CA ASP A 19 -11.14 -2.33 -21.67
C ASP A 19 -9.76 -1.75 -21.31
N TYR A 20 -8.73 -2.39 -21.86
CA TYR A 20 -7.35 -1.93 -21.85
C TYR A 20 -7.25 -0.65 -22.69
N ILE A 21 -7.17 0.52 -22.07
CA ILE A 21 -6.64 1.73 -22.70
C ILE A 21 -5.70 2.42 -21.70
N PHE A 22 -4.43 2.41 -22.07
CA PHE A 22 -3.36 3.20 -21.49
C PHE A 22 -3.76 4.69 -21.55
N SER A 23 -4.23 5.25 -20.44
CA SER A 23 -4.53 6.68 -20.34
C SER A 23 -4.13 7.21 -18.97
N THR A 24 -2.92 7.78 -18.93
CA THR A 24 -2.31 8.48 -17.79
C THR A 24 -3.04 9.79 -17.40
N THR A 25 -4.32 9.94 -17.76
CA THR A 25 -5.07 11.22 -17.61
C THR A 25 -6.47 11.08 -17.00
N LEU A 26 -6.84 9.93 -16.42
CA LEU A 26 -8.23 9.67 -16.03
C LEU A 26 -8.48 9.25 -14.57
N PHE A 27 -7.74 9.76 -13.57
CA PHE A 27 -8.13 9.61 -12.15
C PHE A 27 -7.73 10.77 -11.22
N LEU A 28 -7.51 11.99 -11.74
CA LEU A 28 -7.37 13.19 -10.89
C LEU A 28 -8.25 14.35 -11.39
N ASN A 29 -9.52 14.06 -11.67
CA ASN A 29 -10.53 15.11 -11.75
C ASN A 29 -11.56 14.92 -10.63
N ILE A 30 -11.07 14.90 -9.40
CA ILE A 30 -11.89 15.11 -8.22
C ILE A 30 -11.83 16.62 -7.95
N ASN A 31 -12.98 17.27 -7.95
CA ASN A 31 -13.16 18.67 -7.57
C ASN A 31 -12.19 19.06 -6.44
N LYS A 32 -11.34 20.07 -6.71
CA LYS A 32 -10.36 20.63 -5.78
C LYS A 32 -11.05 21.13 -4.50
N ARG A 33 -11.22 20.27 -3.48
CA ARG A 33 -11.40 20.64 -2.06
C ARG A 33 -11.50 19.48 -1.06
N LEU A 34 -11.16 18.25 -1.43
CA LEU A 34 -11.02 17.17 -0.44
C LEU A 34 -9.55 17.03 -0.06
N VAL A 35 -9.23 17.35 1.20
CA VAL A 35 -7.97 16.96 1.81
C VAL A 35 -7.98 15.44 1.88
N MET A 36 -7.25 14.78 0.96
CA MET A 36 -7.14 13.32 0.96
C MET A 36 -6.24 12.91 2.12
N HIS A 37 -6.81 12.14 3.06
CA HIS A 37 -6.09 11.55 4.18
C HIS A 37 -6.19 10.04 4.11
N PHE A 38 -5.04 9.37 3.99
CA PHE A 38 -4.97 7.91 3.88
C PHE A 38 -4.43 7.27 5.14
N ARG A 39 -4.99 6.12 5.52
CA ARG A 39 -4.48 5.25 6.58
C ARG A 39 -3.55 4.23 5.95
N VAL A 40 -2.28 4.22 6.36
CA VAL A 40 -1.26 3.37 5.77
C VAL A 40 -0.77 2.38 6.80
N ALA A 41 -0.94 1.10 6.49
CA ALA A 41 -0.44 -0.01 7.28
C ALA A 41 1.03 -0.25 6.93
N VAL A 42 1.89 -0.29 7.94
CA VAL A 42 3.35 -0.44 7.75
C VAL A 42 3.90 -1.67 8.48
N GLY A 43 4.80 -2.37 7.80
CA GLY A 43 5.55 -3.51 8.34
C GLY A 43 7.04 -3.23 8.33
N GLU A 44 7.70 -3.44 9.48
CA GLU A 44 9.16 -3.26 9.58
C GLU A 44 9.89 -4.33 8.73
N TYR A 45 10.77 -3.88 7.85
CA TYR A 45 11.59 -4.74 7.00
C TYR A 45 12.93 -4.09 6.69
N PHE A 46 13.97 -4.52 7.38
CA PHE A 46 15.32 -4.02 7.16
C PHE A 46 15.90 -4.53 5.81
N PRO A 47 16.60 -3.69 5.03
CA PRO A 47 16.92 -2.27 5.23
C PRO A 47 15.92 -1.28 4.60
N PHE A 48 14.77 -1.75 4.10
CA PHE A 48 13.89 -0.98 3.21
C PHE A 48 12.90 -0.06 3.95
N LEU A 49 12.34 -0.54 5.06
CA LEU A 49 11.39 0.19 5.88
C LEU A 49 11.70 -0.05 7.36
N ILE A 50 12.20 0.98 8.02
CA ILE A 50 12.56 0.98 9.43
C ILE A 50 11.53 1.83 10.17
N LEU A 51 10.92 1.27 11.20
CA LEU A 51 9.95 1.99 12.02
C LEU A 51 10.63 2.49 13.29
N LYS A 52 10.56 3.80 13.54
CA LYS A 52 11.00 4.44 14.77
C LYS A 52 9.77 4.96 15.50
N MET A 53 9.66 4.65 16.79
CA MET A 53 8.62 5.21 17.64
C MET A 53 9.17 6.47 18.29
N ASP A 54 8.57 7.63 18.02
CA ASP A 54 8.91 8.89 18.65
C ASP A 54 7.66 9.50 19.29
N ASN A 55 7.67 9.70 20.62
CA ASN A 55 6.57 10.31 21.37
C ASN A 55 5.16 9.77 21.02
N SER A 56 5.03 8.44 20.85
CA SER A 56 3.82 7.72 20.44
C SER A 56 3.37 7.91 18.98
N GLN A 57 4.17 8.57 18.14
CA GLN A 57 4.00 8.59 16.70
C GLN A 57 4.97 7.61 16.03
N ILE A 58 4.44 6.86 15.06
CA ILE A 58 5.25 5.98 14.21
C ILE A 58 5.88 6.86 13.13
N GLN A 59 7.20 6.88 13.08
CA GLN A 59 7.98 7.44 11.98
C GLN A 59 8.57 6.31 11.15
N MET A 60 8.47 6.41 9.84
CA MET A 60 9.12 5.47 8.93
C MET A 60 10.38 6.08 8.32
N THR A 61 11.43 5.29 8.18
CA THR A 61 12.69 5.68 7.55
C THR A 61 13.15 4.58 6.60
N GLY A 62 13.84 4.96 5.54
CA GLY A 62 14.40 4.04 4.56
C GLY A 62 13.95 4.36 3.13
N PRO A 63 14.49 3.65 2.14
CA PRO A 63 14.21 3.94 0.73
C PRO A 63 12.71 3.90 0.39
N LEU A 64 11.95 2.98 0.98
CA LEU A 64 10.51 2.86 0.73
C LEU A 64 9.72 4.02 1.36
N ALA A 65 10.14 4.46 2.54
CA ALA A 65 9.55 5.61 3.19
C ALA A 65 9.77 6.90 2.39
N GLU A 66 10.98 7.09 1.85
CA GLU A 66 11.31 8.25 1.02
C GLU A 66 10.52 8.26 -0.29
N ALA A 67 10.41 7.11 -0.97
CA ALA A 67 9.60 6.98 -2.18
C ALA A 67 8.13 7.32 -1.91
N PHE A 68 7.59 6.83 -0.80
CA PHE A 68 6.20 7.11 -0.40
C PHE A 68 5.98 8.58 -0.02
N GLN A 69 6.94 9.19 0.69
CA GLN A 69 6.89 10.62 1.01
C GLN A 69 6.92 11.49 -0.25
N ILE A 70 7.74 11.14 -1.23
CA ILE A 70 7.76 11.84 -2.54
C ILE A 70 6.40 11.71 -3.22
N LEU A 71 5.81 10.52 -3.22
CA LEU A 71 4.47 10.31 -3.77
C LEU A 71 3.42 11.17 -3.07
N ALA A 72 3.41 11.17 -1.73
CA ALA A 72 2.51 11.99 -0.93
C ALA A 72 2.66 13.48 -1.24
N ASN A 73 3.90 13.97 -1.37
CA ASN A 73 4.19 15.35 -1.70
C ASN A 73 3.75 15.72 -3.13
N ARG A 74 3.92 14.81 -4.10
CA ARG A 74 3.55 15.04 -5.51
C ARG A 74 2.04 14.98 -5.73
N ALA A 75 1.37 14.05 -5.06
CA ALA A 75 -0.07 13.89 -5.13
C ALA A 75 -0.83 14.77 -4.12
N ASN A 76 -0.12 15.50 -3.26
CA ASN A 76 -0.63 16.44 -2.27
C ASN A 76 -1.68 15.83 -1.33
N PHE A 77 -1.36 14.66 -0.76
CA PHE A 77 -2.18 14.00 0.26
C PHE A 77 -1.45 13.87 1.59
N THR A 78 -2.23 13.67 2.65
CA THR A 78 -1.72 13.39 4.00
C THR A 78 -1.95 11.92 4.34
N TYR A 79 -1.18 11.38 5.28
CA TYR A 79 -1.36 10.01 5.70
C TYR A 79 -1.08 9.81 7.19
N SER A 80 -1.70 8.79 7.77
CA SER A 80 -1.44 8.30 9.13
C SER A 80 -0.90 6.88 9.07
N LEU A 81 0.02 6.56 9.98
CA LEU A 81 0.70 5.27 10.01
C LEU A 81 0.11 4.37 11.09
N LEU A 82 -0.18 3.14 10.71
CA LEU A 82 -0.68 2.09 11.59
C LEU A 82 0.24 0.89 11.48
N ARG A 83 0.70 0.38 12.63
CA ARG A 83 1.52 -0.83 12.68
C ARG A 83 0.60 -2.03 12.84
N ALA A 84 0.83 -3.08 12.05
CA ALA A 84 0.13 -4.35 12.23
C ALA A 84 0.63 -5.06 13.51
N GLU A 85 -0.28 -5.66 14.26
CA GLU A 85 0.02 -6.52 15.40
C GLU A 85 0.20 -7.98 14.92
N GLY A 86 1.31 -8.62 15.30
CA GLY A 86 1.55 -10.05 15.01
C GLY A 86 2.21 -10.34 13.65
N ASP A 87 1.59 -11.22 12.84
CA ASP A 87 2.07 -11.58 11.49
C ASP A 87 2.12 -10.31 10.63
N VAL A 88 3.33 -9.88 10.25
CA VAL A 88 3.51 -8.57 9.62
C VAL A 88 2.89 -8.57 8.21
N TRP A 89 3.16 -9.56 7.38
CA TRP A 89 2.78 -9.50 5.96
C TRP A 89 1.39 -10.02 5.68
N GLY A 90 0.93 -10.97 6.47
CA GLY A 90 -0.35 -11.62 6.26
C GLY A 90 -0.26 -12.86 5.40
N SER A 91 -0.96 -13.87 5.88
CA SER A 91 -1.17 -15.17 5.27
C SER A 91 -2.68 -15.45 5.20
N LEU A 92 -3.07 -16.32 4.26
CA LEU A 92 -4.46 -16.76 4.16
C LEU A 92 -4.66 -17.91 5.14
N GLY A 93 -5.31 -17.63 6.26
CA GLY A 93 -5.73 -18.62 7.24
C GLY A 93 -7.19 -19.07 7.03
N PRO A 94 -7.68 -20.00 7.88
CA PRO A 94 -9.07 -20.46 7.84
C PRO A 94 -10.08 -19.33 8.13
N ASN A 95 -9.66 -18.32 8.89
CA ASN A 95 -10.49 -17.17 9.27
C ASN A 95 -10.30 -15.96 8.34
N GLY A 96 -9.54 -16.10 7.25
CA GLY A 96 -9.23 -15.03 6.31
C GLY A 96 -7.78 -14.54 6.38
N TRP A 97 -7.53 -13.35 5.83
CA TRP A 97 -6.21 -12.75 5.77
C TRP A 97 -5.78 -12.19 7.13
N THR A 98 -4.54 -12.47 7.52
CA THR A 98 -3.89 -11.92 8.73
C THR A 98 -2.99 -10.73 8.39
N GLY A 99 -2.44 -10.06 9.41
CA GLY A 99 -1.41 -9.04 9.22
C GLY A 99 -1.85 -7.81 8.43
N LEU A 100 -0.91 -7.19 7.72
CA LEU A 100 -1.17 -6.02 6.87
C LEU A 100 -2.26 -6.28 5.83
N LEU A 101 -2.25 -7.44 5.17
CA LEU A 101 -3.28 -7.84 4.22
C LEU A 101 -4.63 -8.07 4.89
N GLY A 102 -4.64 -8.54 6.14
CA GLY A 102 -5.83 -8.66 6.95
C GLY A 102 -6.45 -7.32 7.30
N MET A 103 -5.62 -6.34 7.68
CA MET A 103 -6.08 -4.97 7.94
C MET A 103 -6.72 -4.37 6.67
N LEU A 104 -6.13 -4.62 5.51
CA LEU A 104 -6.68 -4.19 4.23
C LEU A 104 -7.99 -4.91 3.91
N ALA A 105 -8.05 -6.23 4.09
CA ALA A 105 -9.27 -7.03 3.90
C ALA A 105 -10.43 -6.58 4.81
N ARG A 106 -10.12 -6.08 6.00
CA ARG A 106 -11.10 -5.55 6.97
C ARG A 106 -11.40 -4.06 6.80
N ASN A 107 -10.83 -3.39 5.78
CA ASN A 107 -10.99 -1.95 5.53
C ASN A 107 -10.52 -1.05 6.70
N GLU A 108 -9.60 -1.54 7.54
CA GLU A 108 -9.02 -0.78 8.64
C GLU A 108 -7.98 0.24 8.14
N VAL A 109 -7.42 -0.02 6.96
CA VAL A 109 -6.34 0.74 6.33
C VAL A 109 -6.61 0.87 4.85
N ASP A 110 -6.11 1.95 4.25
CA ASP A 110 -6.33 2.26 2.85
C ASP A 110 -5.19 1.79 1.96
N PHE A 111 -3.97 1.79 2.51
CA PHE A 111 -2.79 1.25 1.87
C PHE A 111 -2.09 0.26 2.79
N ALA A 112 -1.55 -0.81 2.21
CA ALA A 112 -0.55 -1.64 2.85
C ALA A 112 0.81 -1.36 2.21
N LEU A 113 1.78 -0.90 3.01
CA LEU A 113 3.12 -0.51 2.56
C LEU A 113 4.16 -1.50 3.08
N GLY A 114 4.88 -2.09 2.15
CA GLY A 114 6.03 -2.93 2.42
C GLY A 114 6.38 -3.84 1.24
N PRO A 115 7.50 -4.58 1.31
CA PRO A 115 7.91 -5.49 0.24
C PRO A 115 7.03 -6.75 0.23
N PHE A 116 5.89 -6.65 -0.43
CA PHE A 116 5.03 -7.81 -0.68
C PHE A 116 5.57 -8.62 -1.85
N THR A 117 5.73 -9.92 -1.65
CA THR A 117 5.91 -10.85 -2.76
C THR A 117 4.59 -11.07 -3.47
N MET A 118 4.59 -10.91 -4.80
CA MET A 118 3.47 -11.30 -5.65
C MET A 118 3.29 -12.82 -5.63
N SER A 119 2.19 -13.26 -5.05
CA SER A 119 1.68 -14.62 -5.17
C SER A 119 0.31 -14.60 -5.84
N TYR A 120 -0.07 -15.70 -6.48
CA TYR A 120 -1.37 -15.83 -7.14
C TYR A 120 -2.55 -15.57 -6.18
N SER A 121 -2.44 -16.05 -4.95
CA SER A 121 -3.47 -15.82 -3.92
C SER A 121 -3.63 -14.35 -3.54
N ARG A 122 -2.52 -13.60 -3.45
CA ARG A 122 -2.55 -12.16 -3.14
C ARG A 122 -3.06 -11.34 -4.32
N TRP A 123 -2.61 -11.64 -5.53
CA TRP A 123 -3.07 -10.96 -6.75
C TRP A 123 -4.56 -11.13 -7.00
N LYS A 124 -5.10 -12.33 -6.72
CA LYS A 124 -6.54 -12.58 -6.83
C LYS A 124 -7.35 -11.81 -5.78
N ALA A 125 -6.79 -11.54 -4.61
CA ALA A 125 -7.50 -10.92 -3.49
C ALA A 125 -7.38 -9.39 -3.46
N PHE A 126 -6.24 -8.84 -3.85
CA PHE A 126 -5.94 -7.41 -3.71
C PHE A 126 -5.35 -6.84 -5.00
N PRO A 127 -5.79 -5.63 -5.42
CA PRO A 127 -5.13 -4.90 -6.49
C PRO A 127 -3.77 -4.39 -6.00
N MET A 128 -2.70 -5.00 -6.50
CA MET A 128 -1.34 -4.57 -6.19
C MET A 128 -0.83 -3.66 -7.30
N PHE A 129 -0.30 -2.47 -6.96
CA PHE A 129 0.41 -1.68 -7.96
C PHE A 129 1.65 -2.44 -8.42
N VAL A 130 1.84 -2.40 -9.75
CA VAL A 130 2.81 -3.15 -10.55
C VAL A 130 4.10 -3.46 -9.79
N GLN A 131 4.32 -4.75 -9.50
CA GLN A 131 5.67 -5.24 -9.29
C GLN A 131 6.35 -5.27 -10.65
N CYS A 132 7.24 -4.32 -10.91
CA CYS A 132 8.03 -4.33 -12.13
C CYS A 132 9.15 -5.37 -12.00
N CYS A 133 8.78 -6.65 -11.97
CA CYS A 133 9.72 -7.74 -12.20
C CYS A 133 9.49 -8.24 -13.63
N MET A 134 10.14 -7.58 -14.58
CA MET A 134 10.32 -8.15 -15.91
C MET A 134 11.27 -9.33 -15.77
N THR A 135 10.72 -10.51 -16.01
CA THR A 135 11.42 -11.70 -16.47
C THR A 135 12.62 -11.36 -17.37
N TRP A 136 13.82 -11.71 -16.94
CA TRP A 136 14.92 -12.15 -17.78
C TRP A 136 15.68 -13.27 -17.07
#